data_AF-A0A222NYF1-F1
#
_entry.id   AF-A0A222NYF1-F1
#
_cell.length_a   1.000
_cell.length_b   1.000
_cell.length_c   1.000
_cell.angle_alpha   90.00
_cell.angle_beta   90.00
_cell.angle_gamma   90.00
#
_symmetry.space_group_name_H-M   'P 1'
#
loop_
_entity.id
_entity.type
_entity.pdbx_description
1 polymer ?
#
loop_
_entity_poly.entity_id
_entity_poly.type
_entity_poly.pdbx_seq_one_letter_code
_entity_poly.pdbx_strand_id
1 'polypeptide(L)'
;MIKMLLVTVSLTLPFNLIAGNVIDLYGDESDKGQQLIKKYTKSIGDLADSFEKALKNNSSPSIEKVTERKNNLIEKIKKEGDYLYVDFSTVYYPLNENKYTTLEVIRKDQPERLRFANPPVPPGPFKPKDDVVNEMIDFETKSTTIALHSPPSNAPCPVYHCIADFQHPELKPYLAKFNAGAVKQRQLIIETLDYDPDPQRRAAAAFLVGHFSNPQEILSLLTPHVHDKDSGVRNDVIRVIAATIAEAKITAINPKPFLELLDSPAVTDRNKALAVLLTASKSENLKQLIKQQGGKNLLALLKLKQLNNHDIAYRILKEISGKSYGETDFAAWKNWLETKAG
;
A
#
# COMPACT_ATOMS: atom_id res chain seq x y z
N MET A 1 33.15 6.52 62.66
CA MET A 1 31.86 6.48 61.94
C MET A 1 32.07 7.08 60.55
N ILE A 2 32.31 6.24 59.54
CA ILE A 2 32.55 6.67 58.15
C ILE A 2 31.23 6.52 57.40
N LYS A 3 30.67 7.64 56.94
CA LYS A 3 29.46 7.67 56.10
C LYS A 3 29.85 7.24 54.68
N MET A 4 29.40 6.06 54.28
CA MET A 4 29.54 5.54 52.93
C MET A 4 28.47 6.17 52.04
N LEU A 5 28.88 7.03 51.11
CA LEU A 5 28.00 7.68 50.14
C LEU A 5 27.76 6.70 48.98
N LEU A 6 26.54 6.18 48.86
CA LEU A 6 26.13 5.35 47.72
C LEU A 6 25.88 6.27 46.52
N VAL A 7 26.77 6.28 45.54
CA VAL A 7 26.58 6.97 44.26
C VAL A 7 25.92 5.98 43.30
N THR A 8 24.61 6.10 43.09
CA THR A 8 23.89 5.41 42.01
C THR A 8 24.20 6.12 40.70
N VAL A 9 25.13 5.56 39.92
CA VAL A 9 25.37 5.98 38.53
C VAL A 9 24.26 5.39 37.66
N SER A 10 23.23 6.19 37.42
CA SER A 10 22.20 5.88 36.42
C SER A 10 22.84 6.01 35.02
N LEU A 11 23.28 4.89 34.45
CA LEU A 11 23.65 4.83 33.03
C LEU A 11 22.39 5.03 32.18
N THR A 12 22.03 6.27 31.91
CA THR A 12 21.17 6.60 30.76
C THR A 12 22.05 6.50 29.52
N LEU A 13 22.21 5.29 28.99
CA LEU A 13 22.70 5.15 27.62
C LEU A 13 21.67 5.86 26.72
N PRO A 14 22.02 6.96 26.03
CA PRO A 14 21.17 7.45 24.97
C PRO A 14 21.11 6.31 23.95
N PHE A 15 19.95 5.65 23.86
CA PHE A 15 19.63 4.86 22.68
C PHE A 15 19.59 5.87 21.53
N ASN A 16 20.76 6.10 20.92
CA ASN A 16 20.81 6.59 19.56
C ASN A 16 19.99 5.57 18.79
N LEU A 17 18.75 5.95 18.46
CA LEU A 17 17.91 5.25 17.52
C LEU A 17 18.69 5.29 16.20
N ILE A 18 19.55 4.30 16.00
CA ILE A 18 20.21 4.05 14.73
C ILE A 18 19.06 3.96 13.74
N ALA A 19 19.06 4.83 12.73
CA ALA A 19 18.13 4.76 11.60
C ALA A 19 18.11 3.30 11.12
N GLY A 20 17.05 2.59 11.50
CA GLY A 20 17.00 1.15 11.46
C GLY A 20 15.99 0.77 10.42
N ASN A 21 16.38 -0.08 9.47
CA ASN A 21 15.42 -0.77 8.62
C ASN A 21 14.46 -1.55 9.53
N VAL A 22 13.24 -1.05 9.69
CA VAL A 22 12.20 -1.69 10.49
C VAL A 22 11.62 -2.82 9.65
N ILE A 23 11.62 -4.04 10.17
CA ILE A 23 11.12 -5.21 9.44
C ILE A 23 9.99 -5.86 10.25
N ASP A 24 8.83 -5.97 9.60
CA ASP A 24 7.64 -6.65 10.12
C ASP A 24 7.44 -7.99 9.41
N LEU A 25 6.73 -8.91 10.08
CA LEU A 25 6.23 -10.15 9.49
C LEU A 25 4.70 -10.09 9.48
N TYR A 26 4.10 -10.35 8.33
CA TYR A 26 2.66 -10.45 8.19
C TYR A 26 2.25 -11.79 7.60
N GLY A 27 1.20 -12.39 8.19
CA GLY A 27 0.66 -13.70 7.77
C GLY A 27 1.11 -14.89 8.61
N ASP A 28 2.12 -14.74 9.48
CA ASP A 28 2.47 -15.78 10.46
C ASP A 28 2.91 -15.20 11.82
N GLU A 29 2.00 -15.19 12.79
CA GLU A 29 2.29 -14.77 14.18
C GLU A 29 2.87 -15.90 15.04
N SER A 30 3.16 -17.08 14.50
CA SER A 30 3.72 -18.21 15.26
C SER A 30 5.17 -17.97 15.68
N ASP A 31 5.64 -18.71 16.70
CA ASP A 31 7.05 -18.70 17.11
C ASP A 31 8.00 -19.04 15.96
N LYS A 32 7.59 -19.93 15.05
CA LYS A 32 8.35 -20.27 13.84
C LYS A 32 8.50 -19.05 12.93
N GLY A 33 7.41 -18.32 12.68
CA GLY A 33 7.43 -17.07 11.94
C GLY A 33 8.39 -16.05 12.57
N GLN A 34 8.31 -15.85 13.89
CA GLN A 34 9.18 -14.94 14.63
C GLN A 34 10.67 -15.33 14.56
N GLN A 35 10.98 -16.62 14.61
CA GLN A 35 12.35 -17.12 14.43
C GLN A 35 12.86 -16.88 13.01
N LEU A 36 12.02 -17.09 12.00
CA LEU A 36 12.37 -16.85 10.60
C LEU A 36 12.66 -15.38 10.33
N ILE A 37 11.79 -14.46 10.75
CA ILE A 37 12.06 -13.03 10.54
C ILE A 37 13.35 -12.62 11.23
N LYS A 38 13.59 -13.02 12.48
CA LYS A 38 14.84 -12.73 13.22
C LYS A 38 16.08 -13.24 12.47
N LYS A 39 15.99 -14.42 11.85
CA LYS A 39 17.08 -15.01 11.04
C LYS A 39 17.38 -14.19 9.78
N TYR A 40 16.36 -13.66 9.12
CA TYR A 40 16.49 -13.01 7.81
C TYR A 40 16.47 -11.48 7.83
N THR A 41 16.20 -10.85 8.98
CA THR A 41 16.13 -9.38 9.13
C THR A 41 17.31 -8.66 8.45
N LYS A 42 18.54 -9.09 8.75
CA LYS A 42 19.73 -8.45 8.16
C LYS A 42 19.77 -8.55 6.64
N SER A 43 19.53 -9.74 6.09
CA SER A 43 19.55 -9.96 4.63
C SER A 43 18.46 -9.20 3.90
N ILE A 44 17.27 -9.08 4.50
CA ILE A 44 16.17 -8.28 3.95
C ILE A 44 16.54 -6.79 3.96
N GLY A 45 17.08 -6.29 5.07
CA GLY A 45 17.55 -4.90 5.19
C GLY A 45 18.64 -4.55 4.16
N ASP A 46 19.66 -5.41 4.03
CA ASP A 46 20.75 -5.22 3.07
C ASP A 46 20.23 -5.18 1.61
N LEU A 47 19.19 -5.96 1.30
CA LEU A 47 18.56 -5.96 -0.02
C LEU A 47 17.73 -4.70 -0.26
N ALA A 48 16.96 -4.23 0.72
CA ALA A 48 16.21 -2.98 0.62
C ALA A 48 17.15 -1.80 0.32
N ASP A 49 18.27 -1.72 1.03
CA ASP A 49 19.29 -0.68 0.80
C ASP A 49 19.95 -0.81 -0.59
N SER A 50 20.21 -2.04 -1.04
CA SER A 50 20.76 -2.30 -2.37
C SER A 50 19.79 -1.87 -3.48
N PHE A 51 18.50 -2.15 -3.29
CA PHE A 51 17.45 -1.85 -4.25
C PHE A 51 17.25 -0.35 -4.40
N GLU A 52 17.20 0.39 -3.29
CA GLU A 52 17.11 1.85 -3.32
C GLU A 52 18.30 2.49 -4.05
N LYS A 53 19.52 2.01 -3.79
CA LYS A 53 20.72 2.49 -4.50
C LYS A 53 20.65 2.21 -6.00
N ALA A 54 20.15 1.04 -6.39
CA ALA A 54 19.94 0.68 -7.79
C ALA A 54 18.93 1.60 -8.48
N LEU A 55 17.82 1.93 -7.81
CA LEU A 55 16.80 2.86 -8.31
C LEU A 55 17.34 4.28 -8.46
N LYS A 56 18.05 4.81 -7.46
CA LYS A 56 18.63 6.17 -7.52
C LYS A 56 19.67 6.33 -8.62
N ASN A 57 20.42 5.27 -8.92
CA ASN A 57 21.44 5.29 -9.97
C ASN A 57 20.88 5.00 -11.37
N ASN A 58 19.58 4.66 -11.48
CA ASN A 58 18.90 4.30 -12.73
C ASN A 58 19.66 3.28 -13.60
N SER A 59 20.32 2.30 -12.96
CA SER A 59 21.17 1.32 -13.66
C SER A 59 20.45 -0.02 -13.79
N SER A 60 19.91 -0.34 -14.97
CA SER A 60 19.19 -1.60 -15.25
C SER A 60 19.95 -2.85 -14.80
N PRO A 61 21.26 -3.01 -15.12
CA PRO A 61 22.02 -4.19 -14.68
C PRO A 61 22.09 -4.33 -13.15
N SER A 62 22.08 -3.20 -12.43
CA SER A 62 22.06 -3.21 -10.96
C SER A 62 20.69 -3.62 -10.40
N ILE A 63 19.60 -3.21 -11.05
CA ILE A 63 18.22 -3.56 -10.67
C ILE A 63 18.00 -5.06 -10.87
N GLU A 64 18.37 -5.60 -12.04
CA GLU A 64 18.25 -7.03 -12.36
C GLU A 64 18.97 -7.91 -11.33
N LYS A 65 20.22 -7.56 -11.00
CA LYS A 65 21.03 -8.28 -10.00
C LYS A 65 20.41 -8.25 -8.61
N VAL A 66 19.84 -7.11 -8.19
CA VAL A 66 19.18 -7.02 -6.88
C VAL A 66 17.86 -7.81 -6.88
N THR A 67 17.09 -7.77 -7.97
CA THR A 67 15.87 -8.57 -8.14
C THR A 67 16.17 -10.07 -8.09
N GLU A 68 17.24 -10.54 -8.73
CA GLU A 68 17.66 -11.95 -8.65
C GLU A 68 17.98 -12.35 -7.20
N ARG A 69 18.75 -11.54 -6.47
CA ARG A 69 19.06 -11.78 -5.06
C ARG A 69 17.80 -11.79 -4.18
N LYS A 70 16.84 -10.90 -4.45
CA LYS A 70 15.54 -10.88 -3.78
C LYS A 70 14.79 -12.19 -4.01
N ASN A 71 14.68 -12.64 -5.25
CA ASN A 71 13.97 -13.89 -5.61
C ASN A 71 14.63 -15.12 -4.95
N ASN A 72 15.96 -15.19 -4.93
CA ASN A 72 16.69 -16.26 -4.26
C ASN A 72 16.44 -16.27 -2.74
N LEU A 73 16.36 -15.09 -2.11
CA LEU A 73 16.03 -14.99 -0.69
C LEU A 73 14.57 -15.41 -0.41
N ILE A 74 13.63 -14.97 -1.25
CA ILE A 74 12.21 -15.35 -1.18
C ILE A 74 12.06 -16.87 -1.19
N GLU A 75 12.67 -17.56 -2.18
CA GLU A 75 12.56 -19.01 -2.30
C GLU A 75 13.18 -19.75 -1.10
N LYS A 76 14.29 -19.22 -0.55
CA LYS A 76 14.91 -19.76 0.65
C LYS A 76 13.99 -19.64 1.87
N ILE A 77 13.40 -18.46 2.10
CA ILE A 77 12.48 -18.22 3.22
C ILE A 77 11.22 -19.09 3.05
N LYS A 78 10.67 -19.15 1.84
CA LYS A 78 9.49 -19.95 1.50
C LYS A 78 9.69 -21.42 1.82
N LYS A 79 10.82 -22.00 1.40
CA LYS A 79 11.16 -23.41 1.66
C LYS A 79 11.37 -23.70 3.14
N GLU A 80 12.08 -22.85 3.87
CA GLU A 80 12.35 -23.06 5.30
C GLU A 80 11.10 -22.84 6.17
N GLY A 81 10.30 -21.84 5.81
CA GLY A 81 9.03 -21.53 6.46
C GLY A 81 7.90 -22.48 6.14
N ASP A 82 8.04 -23.28 5.08
CA ASP A 82 6.99 -24.14 4.55
C ASP A 82 5.73 -23.35 4.13
N TYR A 83 5.95 -22.19 3.50
CA TYR A 83 4.90 -21.27 3.07
C TYR A 83 4.46 -21.51 1.61
N LEU A 84 3.20 -21.17 1.30
CA LEU A 84 2.69 -21.15 -0.07
C LEU A 84 3.22 -19.97 -0.88
N TYR A 85 3.43 -18.84 -0.20
CA TYR A 85 3.89 -17.59 -0.78
C TYR A 85 4.82 -16.86 0.18
N VAL A 86 5.83 -16.19 -0.37
CA VAL A 86 6.67 -15.23 0.33
C VAL A 86 6.97 -14.07 -0.61
N ASP A 87 6.89 -12.85 -0.11
CA ASP A 87 7.46 -11.66 -0.74
C ASP A 87 7.84 -10.66 0.34
N PHE A 88 8.58 -9.61 -0.01
CA PHE A 88 8.76 -8.47 0.88
C PHE A 88 8.78 -7.17 0.11
N SER A 89 8.17 -6.15 0.71
CA SER A 89 8.00 -4.82 0.15
C SER A 89 8.51 -3.78 1.13
N THR A 90 9.26 -2.80 0.63
CA THR A 90 9.82 -1.70 1.44
C THR A 90 9.12 -0.40 1.09
N VAL A 91 8.65 0.32 2.11
CA VAL A 91 8.11 1.68 2.00
C VAL A 91 9.11 2.65 2.63
N TYR A 92 9.52 3.65 1.85
CA TYR A 92 10.37 4.74 2.31
C TYR A 92 9.52 5.94 2.73
N TYR A 93 9.83 6.52 3.88
CA TYR A 93 9.18 7.71 4.41
C TYR A 93 10.20 8.86 4.45
N PRO A 94 10.21 9.77 3.45
CA PRO A 94 11.24 10.79 3.34
C PRO A 94 11.33 11.73 4.54
N LEU A 95 10.20 11.99 5.23
CA LEU A 95 10.12 12.97 6.32
C LEU A 95 10.85 12.53 7.60
N ASN A 96 10.98 11.22 7.84
CA ASN A 96 11.67 10.68 9.02
C ASN A 96 12.85 9.78 8.64
N GLU A 97 13.23 9.76 7.36
CA GLU A 97 14.30 8.95 6.77
C GLU A 97 14.20 7.44 7.08
N ASN A 98 13.03 6.96 7.51
CA ASN A 98 12.83 5.58 7.89
C ASN A 98 12.36 4.73 6.71
N LYS A 99 12.78 3.47 6.75
CA LYS A 99 12.33 2.41 5.84
C LYS A 99 11.63 1.34 6.64
N TYR A 100 10.46 0.95 6.16
CA TYR A 100 9.68 -0.12 6.74
C TYR A 100 9.54 -1.21 5.68
N THR A 101 10.01 -2.40 6.01
CA THR A 101 9.89 -3.57 5.14
C THR A 101 8.93 -4.55 5.77
N THR A 102 7.89 -4.96 5.05
CA THR A 102 7.04 -6.05 5.50
C THR A 102 7.41 -7.32 4.76
N LEU A 103 7.77 -8.38 5.50
CA LEU A 103 7.86 -9.75 5.01
C LEU A 103 6.47 -10.36 5.02
N GLU A 104 5.97 -10.65 3.83
CA GLU A 104 4.64 -11.18 3.58
C GLU A 104 4.73 -12.68 3.41
N VAL A 105 3.92 -13.43 4.15
CA VAL A 105 3.84 -14.89 4.00
C VAL A 105 2.39 -15.36 3.91
N ILE A 106 2.16 -16.41 3.12
CA ILE A 106 0.90 -17.16 3.12
C ILE A 106 1.19 -18.57 3.57
N ARG A 107 0.58 -18.98 4.68
CA ARG A 107 0.72 -20.33 5.23
C ARG A 107 -0.12 -21.33 4.46
N LYS A 108 0.23 -22.62 4.56
CA LYS A 108 -0.51 -23.71 3.91
C LYS A 108 -1.96 -23.85 4.35
N ASP A 109 -2.30 -23.40 5.54
CA ASP A 109 -3.65 -23.39 6.09
C ASP A 109 -4.46 -22.14 5.71
N GLN A 110 -3.90 -21.24 4.88
CA GLN A 110 -4.54 -20.01 4.40
C GLN A 110 -4.46 -19.85 2.86
N PRO A 111 -4.75 -20.90 2.06
CA PRO A 111 -4.59 -20.83 0.61
C PRO A 111 -5.49 -19.78 -0.05
N GLU A 112 -6.60 -19.39 0.57
CA GLU A 112 -7.52 -18.37 0.08
C GLU A 112 -6.86 -17.00 -0.16
N ARG A 113 -5.79 -16.69 0.59
CA ARG A 113 -5.04 -15.43 0.45
C ARG A 113 -4.25 -15.34 -0.86
N LEU A 114 -3.99 -16.48 -1.52
CA LEU A 114 -3.29 -16.52 -2.81
C LEU A 114 -4.08 -15.83 -3.93
N ARG A 115 -5.39 -15.62 -3.78
CA ARG A 115 -6.22 -14.93 -4.78
C ARG A 115 -5.75 -13.50 -5.09
N PHE A 116 -5.01 -12.89 -4.18
CA PHE A 116 -4.43 -11.55 -4.34
C PHE A 116 -2.91 -11.56 -4.50
N ALA A 117 -2.27 -12.73 -4.49
CA ALA A 117 -0.87 -12.85 -4.85
C ALA A 117 -0.71 -12.48 -6.32
N ASN A 118 0.36 -11.76 -6.65
CA ASN A 118 0.59 -11.34 -8.02
C ASN A 118 0.82 -12.56 -8.92
N PRO A 119 -0.02 -12.77 -9.95
CA PRO A 119 0.29 -13.76 -10.95
C PRO A 119 1.54 -13.31 -11.71
N PRO A 120 2.27 -14.25 -12.34
CA PRO A 120 3.26 -13.88 -13.34
C PRO A 120 2.61 -12.94 -14.38
N VAL A 121 3.25 -11.81 -14.66
CA VAL A 121 2.79 -10.90 -15.72
C VAL A 121 2.76 -11.71 -17.02
N PRO A 122 1.63 -11.70 -17.77
CA PRO A 122 1.55 -12.42 -19.03
C PRO A 122 2.73 -12.03 -19.93
N PRO A 123 3.53 -13.00 -20.42
CA PRO A 123 4.62 -12.68 -21.30
C PRO A 123 4.06 -12.20 -22.63
N GLY A 124 4.39 -10.99 -23.04
CA GLY A 124 4.07 -10.49 -24.36
C GLY A 124 4.69 -9.12 -24.59
N PRO A 125 5.22 -8.83 -25.80
CA PRO A 125 5.49 -7.46 -26.16
C PRO A 125 4.13 -6.76 -26.35
N PHE A 126 3.66 -6.07 -25.31
CA PHE A 126 2.57 -5.12 -25.46
C PHE A 126 3.08 -3.99 -26.34
N LYS A 127 2.51 -3.85 -27.54
CA LYS A 127 2.89 -2.76 -28.44
C LYS A 127 2.27 -1.47 -27.91
N PRO A 128 3.08 -0.41 -27.70
CA PRO A 128 2.53 0.91 -27.41
C PRO A 128 1.52 1.31 -28.49
N LYS A 129 0.42 1.93 -28.07
CA LYS A 129 -0.59 2.52 -28.95
C LYS A 129 -0.41 4.04 -28.92
N ASP A 130 -0.81 4.71 -30.00
CA ASP A 130 -0.84 6.17 -30.05
C ASP A 130 -2.19 6.67 -29.52
N ASP A 131 -2.35 6.62 -28.20
CA ASP A 131 -3.59 6.99 -27.51
C ASP A 131 -3.34 7.65 -26.14
N VAL A 132 -4.41 8.23 -25.56
CA VAL A 132 -4.30 8.94 -24.28
C VAL A 132 -3.86 8.04 -23.12
N VAL A 133 -4.11 6.73 -23.20
CA VAL A 133 -3.67 5.77 -22.19
C VAL A 133 -2.15 5.64 -22.22
N ASN A 134 -1.56 5.51 -23.40
CA ASN A 134 -0.10 5.51 -23.54
C ASN A 134 0.53 6.85 -23.16
N GLU A 135 -0.14 7.98 -23.41
CA GLU A 135 0.31 9.27 -22.88
C GLU A 135 0.30 9.32 -21.34
N MET A 136 -0.65 8.65 -20.68
CA MET A 136 -0.66 8.51 -19.22
C MET A 136 0.50 7.65 -18.73
N ILE A 137 0.85 6.56 -19.43
CA ILE A 137 2.03 5.75 -19.12
C ILE A 137 3.32 6.58 -19.21
N ASP A 138 3.45 7.41 -20.25
CA ASP A 138 4.59 8.30 -20.44
C ASP A 138 4.67 9.34 -19.31
N PHE A 139 3.54 9.91 -18.91
CA PHE A 139 3.43 10.81 -17.78
C PHE A 139 3.83 10.12 -16.47
N GLU A 140 3.36 8.91 -16.21
CA GLU A 140 3.71 8.12 -15.02
C GLU A 140 5.22 7.87 -14.94
N THR A 141 5.81 7.46 -16.05
CA THR A 141 7.26 7.23 -16.17
C THR A 141 8.04 8.50 -15.85
N LYS A 142 7.69 9.62 -16.50
CA LYS A 142 8.31 10.93 -16.25
C LYS A 142 8.12 11.39 -14.80
N SER A 143 6.92 11.25 -14.28
CA SER A 143 6.58 11.65 -12.91
C SER A 143 7.39 10.88 -11.87
N THR A 144 7.62 9.59 -12.11
CA THR A 144 8.43 8.72 -11.24
C THR A 144 9.89 9.16 -11.28
N THR A 145 10.44 9.45 -12.46
CA THR A 145 11.79 10.02 -12.58
C THR A 145 11.94 11.33 -11.82
N ILE A 146 10.96 12.24 -11.91
CA ILE A 146 10.98 13.52 -11.19
C ILE A 146 10.92 13.28 -9.67
N ALA A 147 10.00 12.42 -9.20
CA ALA A 147 9.81 12.13 -7.77
C ALA A 147 11.02 11.47 -7.11
N LEU A 148 11.87 10.76 -7.87
CA LEU A 148 13.12 10.21 -7.36
C LEU A 148 14.18 11.28 -7.05
N HIS A 149 14.07 12.46 -7.65
CA HIS A 149 15.09 13.53 -7.57
C HIS A 149 14.56 14.83 -6.94
N SER A 150 13.25 14.93 -6.72
CA SER A 150 12.61 16.14 -6.21
C SER A 150 11.65 15.78 -5.07
N PRO A 151 11.54 16.63 -4.03
CA PRO A 151 10.54 16.44 -2.99
C PRO A 151 9.13 16.49 -3.58
N PRO A 152 8.14 15.84 -2.92
CA PRO A 152 6.75 15.94 -3.34
C PRO A 152 6.27 17.39 -3.27
N SER A 153 5.45 17.78 -4.25
CA SER A 153 4.80 19.10 -4.25
C SER A 153 3.56 19.11 -3.36
N ASN A 154 3.27 20.27 -2.78
CA ASN A 154 2.03 20.53 -2.05
C ASN A 154 0.97 21.23 -2.93
N ALA A 155 1.18 21.29 -4.24
CA ALA A 155 0.21 21.88 -5.15
C ALA A 155 -1.12 21.11 -5.08
N PRO A 156 -2.26 21.83 -5.08
CA PRO A 156 -3.56 21.18 -5.09
C PRO A 156 -3.74 20.39 -6.39
N CYS A 157 -4.33 19.21 -6.28
CA CYS A 157 -4.67 18.41 -7.46
C CYS A 157 -5.87 19.05 -8.19
N PRO A 158 -5.77 19.39 -9.49
CA PRO A 158 -6.87 20.00 -10.25
C PRO A 158 -7.97 19.01 -10.65
N VAL A 159 -7.85 17.74 -10.29
CA VAL A 159 -8.81 16.65 -10.54
C VAL A 159 -8.96 15.79 -9.28
N TYR A 160 -9.72 14.70 -9.31
CA TYR A 160 -9.95 13.90 -8.10
C TYR A 160 -8.71 13.19 -7.57
N HIS A 161 -7.74 12.87 -8.42
CA HIS A 161 -6.48 12.26 -8.01
C HIS A 161 -5.33 12.66 -8.95
N CYS A 162 -4.16 12.95 -8.38
CA CYS A 162 -2.95 13.25 -9.12
C CYS A 162 -1.82 12.32 -8.68
N ILE A 163 -1.14 11.71 -9.65
CA ILE A 163 0.07 10.92 -9.38
C ILE A 163 1.23 11.85 -9.02
N ALA A 164 1.27 13.00 -9.68
CA ALA A 164 2.29 14.03 -9.51
C ALA A 164 1.74 15.42 -9.82
N ASP A 165 2.56 16.42 -9.57
CA ASP A 165 2.21 17.82 -9.72
C ASP A 165 2.18 18.28 -11.18
N PHE A 166 1.02 18.72 -11.64
CA PHE A 166 0.84 19.34 -12.96
C PHE A 166 1.44 20.76 -13.06
N GLN A 167 2.02 21.32 -12.00
CA GLN A 167 2.77 22.58 -12.08
C GLN A 167 4.23 22.37 -12.54
N HIS A 168 4.76 21.15 -12.48
CA HIS A 168 6.10 20.87 -12.98
C HIS A 168 6.17 21.13 -14.50
N PRO A 169 7.16 21.86 -15.05
CA PRO A 169 7.20 22.24 -16.47
C PRO A 169 7.05 21.07 -17.44
N GLU A 170 7.64 19.92 -17.12
CA GLU A 170 7.56 18.71 -17.96
C GLU A 170 6.21 17.98 -17.86
N LEU A 171 5.46 18.17 -16.78
CA LEU A 171 4.20 17.48 -16.50
C LEU A 171 2.98 18.34 -16.85
N LYS A 172 3.12 19.67 -16.79
CA LYS A 172 2.08 20.66 -17.07
C LYS A 172 1.34 20.45 -18.40
N PRO A 173 2.00 20.10 -19.52
CA PRO A 173 1.30 19.89 -20.79
C PRO A 173 0.29 18.74 -20.76
N TYR A 174 0.48 17.75 -19.87
CA TYR A 174 -0.38 16.58 -19.80
C TYR A 174 -1.76 16.85 -19.22
N LEU A 175 -1.93 17.87 -18.35
CA LEU A 175 -3.23 18.15 -17.74
C LEU A 175 -4.32 18.44 -18.78
N ALA A 176 -4.02 19.33 -19.73
CA ALA A 176 -4.96 19.68 -20.78
C ALA A 176 -5.24 18.49 -21.71
N LYS A 177 -4.21 17.67 -22.00
CA LYS A 177 -4.34 16.45 -22.79
C LYS A 177 -5.27 15.44 -22.12
N PHE A 178 -5.05 15.15 -20.84
CA PHE A 178 -5.85 14.19 -20.08
C PHE A 178 -7.28 14.66 -19.87
N ASN A 179 -7.50 15.94 -19.56
CA ASN A 179 -8.86 16.48 -19.45
C ASN A 179 -9.62 16.40 -20.78
N ALA A 180 -8.97 16.72 -21.90
CA ALA A 180 -9.60 16.59 -23.22
C ALA A 180 -9.80 15.12 -23.62
N GLY A 181 -8.84 14.26 -23.31
CA GLY A 181 -8.89 12.82 -23.59
C GLY A 181 -9.94 12.08 -22.78
N ALA A 182 -10.12 12.44 -21.51
CA ALA A 182 -11.18 11.92 -20.64
C ALA A 182 -12.58 12.10 -21.25
N VAL A 183 -12.79 13.21 -21.97
CA VAL A 183 -14.05 13.47 -22.69
C VAL A 183 -14.07 12.79 -24.05
N LYS A 184 -13.04 13.00 -24.88
CA LYS A 184 -13.03 12.56 -26.29
C LYS A 184 -12.80 11.07 -26.48
N GLN A 185 -12.08 10.44 -25.56
CA GLN A 185 -11.66 9.04 -25.59
C GLN A 185 -12.22 8.25 -24.40
N ARG A 186 -13.36 8.71 -23.84
CA ARG A 186 -14.01 8.10 -22.67
C ARG A 186 -14.22 6.59 -22.84
N GLN A 187 -14.75 6.17 -23.99
CA GLN A 187 -15.03 4.76 -24.27
C GLN A 187 -13.76 3.92 -24.33
N LEU A 188 -12.69 4.43 -24.96
CA LEU A 188 -11.39 3.77 -25.00
C LEU A 188 -10.81 3.55 -23.59
N ILE A 189 -10.94 4.55 -22.72
CA ILE A 189 -10.45 4.47 -21.33
C ILE A 189 -11.17 3.34 -20.58
N ILE A 190 -12.50 3.28 -20.70
CA ILE A 190 -13.32 2.24 -20.05
C ILE A 190 -12.98 0.86 -20.61
N GLU A 191 -12.95 0.70 -21.94
CA GLU A 191 -12.62 -0.58 -22.56
C GLU A 191 -11.19 -1.04 -22.23
N THR A 192 -10.26 -0.09 -22.11
CA THR A 192 -8.89 -0.41 -21.68
C THR A 192 -8.91 -0.95 -20.26
N LEU A 193 -9.57 -0.27 -19.32
CA LEU A 193 -9.68 -0.70 -17.94
C LEU A 193 -10.35 -2.08 -17.79
N ASP A 194 -11.36 -2.36 -18.61
CA ASP A 194 -12.10 -3.62 -18.58
C ASP A 194 -11.35 -4.81 -19.20
N TYR A 195 -10.67 -4.58 -20.33
CA TYR A 195 -10.30 -5.68 -21.23
C TYR A 195 -8.85 -5.67 -21.71
N ASP A 196 -8.07 -4.60 -21.51
CA ASP A 196 -6.71 -4.55 -22.06
C ASP A 196 -5.84 -5.63 -21.39
N PRO A 197 -5.16 -6.49 -22.16
CA PRO A 197 -4.34 -7.55 -21.59
C PRO A 197 -3.13 -6.99 -20.82
N ASP A 198 -2.69 -5.78 -21.17
CA ASP A 198 -1.56 -5.10 -20.52
C ASP A 198 -2.00 -4.47 -19.18
N PRO A 199 -1.51 -4.98 -18.03
CA PRO A 199 -1.82 -4.37 -16.74
C PRO A 199 -1.37 -2.91 -16.62
N GLN A 200 -0.29 -2.51 -17.31
CA GLN A 200 0.18 -1.12 -17.27
C GLN A 200 -0.83 -0.17 -17.91
N ARG A 201 -1.44 -0.58 -19.02
CA ARG A 201 -2.51 0.18 -19.66
C ARG A 201 -3.78 0.23 -18.81
N ARG A 202 -4.15 -0.85 -18.13
CA ARG A 202 -5.28 -0.85 -17.18
C ARG A 202 -5.04 0.10 -16.00
N ALA A 203 -3.83 0.10 -15.44
CA ALA A 203 -3.43 1.00 -14.37
C ALA A 203 -3.49 2.47 -14.81
N ALA A 204 -2.92 2.80 -15.98
CA ALA A 204 -2.98 4.14 -16.57
C ALA A 204 -4.42 4.58 -16.86
N ALA A 205 -5.28 3.68 -17.35
CA ALA A 205 -6.70 3.95 -17.55
C ALA A 205 -7.42 4.32 -16.24
N ALA A 206 -7.07 3.68 -15.11
CA ALA A 206 -7.65 4.02 -13.81
C ALA A 206 -7.35 5.48 -13.41
N PHE A 207 -6.15 6.01 -13.71
CA PHE A 207 -5.85 7.43 -13.49
C PHE A 207 -6.65 8.35 -14.39
N LEU A 208 -6.81 7.99 -15.66
CA LEU A 208 -7.61 8.77 -16.60
C LEU A 208 -9.09 8.82 -16.19
N VAL A 209 -9.64 7.76 -15.59
CA VAL A 209 -10.98 7.82 -14.97
C VAL A 209 -11.03 8.89 -13.87
N GLY A 210 -9.96 9.12 -13.12
CA GLY A 210 -9.85 10.22 -12.15
C GLY A 210 -9.99 11.64 -12.73
N HIS A 211 -9.87 11.79 -14.05
CA HIS A 211 -10.14 13.03 -14.78
C HIS A 211 -11.61 13.21 -15.18
N PHE A 212 -12.49 12.23 -14.90
CA PHE A 212 -13.92 12.37 -15.18
C PHE A 212 -14.55 13.37 -14.19
N SER A 213 -15.65 14.02 -14.58
CA SER A 213 -16.24 15.09 -13.77
C SER A 213 -17.17 14.57 -12.67
N ASN A 214 -17.84 13.43 -12.89
CA ASN A 214 -18.82 12.88 -11.96
C ASN A 214 -18.16 11.87 -11.00
N PRO A 215 -18.11 12.15 -9.69
CA PRO A 215 -17.45 11.26 -8.74
C PRO A 215 -18.18 9.93 -8.57
N GLN A 216 -19.51 9.88 -8.72
CA GLN A 216 -20.26 8.63 -8.63
C GLN A 216 -19.99 7.71 -9.82
N GLU A 217 -19.78 8.30 -11.00
CA GLU A 217 -19.38 7.57 -12.20
C GLU A 217 -17.98 6.98 -12.04
N ILE A 218 -17.02 7.76 -11.51
CA ILE A 218 -15.67 7.28 -11.18
C ILE A 218 -15.75 6.06 -10.27
N LEU A 219 -16.51 6.16 -9.17
CA LEU A 219 -16.68 5.05 -8.23
C LEU A 219 -17.32 3.83 -8.89
N SER A 220 -18.36 4.03 -9.71
CA SER A 220 -19.03 2.94 -10.42
C SER A 220 -18.11 2.23 -11.41
N LEU A 221 -17.28 2.97 -12.13
CA LEU A 221 -16.34 2.42 -13.11
C LEU A 221 -15.16 1.73 -12.45
N LEU A 222 -14.63 2.27 -11.35
CA LEU A 222 -13.41 1.75 -10.71
C LEU A 222 -13.68 0.57 -9.76
N THR A 223 -14.82 0.54 -9.06
CA THR A 223 -15.11 -0.49 -8.04
C THR A 223 -14.97 -1.93 -8.55
N PRO A 224 -15.40 -2.30 -9.77
CA PRO A 224 -15.19 -3.65 -10.31
C PRO A 224 -13.72 -4.08 -10.39
N HIS A 225 -12.79 -3.13 -10.53
CA HIS A 225 -11.35 -3.38 -10.71
C HIS A 225 -10.55 -3.39 -9.40
N VAL A 226 -11.22 -3.22 -8.24
CA VAL A 226 -10.60 -3.38 -6.91
C VAL A 226 -10.03 -4.80 -6.74
N HIS A 227 -10.54 -5.77 -7.48
CA HIS A 227 -10.06 -7.15 -7.53
C HIS A 227 -9.36 -7.51 -8.84
N ASP A 228 -8.77 -6.54 -9.56
CA ASP A 228 -7.94 -6.85 -10.73
C ASP A 228 -6.85 -7.86 -10.35
N LYS A 229 -6.54 -8.77 -11.28
CA LYS A 229 -5.50 -9.79 -11.10
C LYS A 229 -4.13 -9.18 -10.79
N ASP A 230 -3.85 -7.99 -11.29
CA ASP A 230 -2.59 -7.29 -11.13
C ASP A 230 -2.63 -6.29 -9.96
N SER A 231 -1.66 -6.40 -9.03
CA SER A 231 -1.61 -5.50 -7.87
C SER A 231 -1.34 -4.03 -8.21
N GLY A 232 -0.69 -3.73 -9.34
CA GLY A 232 -0.48 -2.37 -9.80
C GLY A 232 -1.81 -1.73 -10.18
N VAL A 233 -2.63 -2.45 -10.95
CA VAL A 233 -3.99 -2.01 -11.29
C VAL A 233 -4.83 -1.82 -10.02
N ARG A 234 -4.84 -2.78 -9.09
CA ARG A 234 -5.57 -2.64 -7.82
C ARG A 234 -5.11 -1.42 -7.03
N ASN A 235 -3.79 -1.23 -6.88
CA ASN A 235 -3.23 -0.08 -6.18
C ASN A 235 -3.73 1.25 -6.75
N ASP A 236 -3.72 1.39 -8.07
CA ASP A 236 -4.07 2.64 -8.75
C ASP A 236 -5.57 2.90 -8.74
N VAL A 237 -6.38 1.87 -8.99
CA VAL A 237 -7.84 1.89 -8.85
C VAL A 237 -8.25 2.35 -7.44
N ILE A 238 -7.75 1.70 -6.40
CA ILE A 238 -8.14 2.01 -5.02
C ILE A 238 -7.64 3.40 -4.61
N ARG A 239 -6.47 3.81 -5.10
CA ARG A 239 -5.91 5.14 -4.86
C ARG A 239 -6.81 6.25 -5.45
N VAL A 240 -7.28 6.08 -6.69
CA VAL A 240 -8.22 7.04 -7.31
C VAL A 240 -9.56 7.03 -6.60
N ILE A 241 -10.08 5.86 -6.21
CA ILE A 241 -11.30 5.77 -5.38
C ILE A 241 -11.14 6.55 -4.08
N ALA A 242 -10.06 6.30 -3.32
CA ALA A 242 -9.82 6.92 -2.03
C ALA A 242 -9.77 8.45 -2.10
N ALA A 243 -9.11 8.99 -3.13
CA ALA A 243 -9.03 10.44 -3.32
C ALA A 243 -10.37 11.02 -3.79
N THR A 244 -11.08 10.33 -4.69
CA THR A 244 -12.41 10.75 -5.17
C THR A 244 -13.41 10.86 -4.02
N ILE A 245 -13.50 9.83 -3.15
CA ILE A 245 -14.43 9.88 -2.02
C ILE A 245 -14.07 10.94 -0.99
N ALA A 246 -12.77 11.23 -0.82
CA ALA A 246 -12.30 12.24 0.12
C ALA A 246 -12.66 13.64 -0.38
N GLU A 247 -12.35 13.93 -1.64
CA GLU A 247 -12.62 15.23 -2.29
C GLU A 247 -14.12 15.48 -2.43
N ALA A 248 -14.88 14.49 -2.91
CA ALA A 248 -16.33 14.57 -3.06
C ALA A 248 -17.09 14.37 -1.73
N LYS A 249 -16.40 14.12 -0.62
CA LYS A 249 -16.96 13.88 0.73
C LYS A 249 -18.01 12.75 0.77
N ILE A 250 -17.78 11.67 0.02
CA ILE A 250 -18.67 10.52 -0.07
C ILE A 250 -18.31 9.52 1.03
N THR A 251 -19.17 9.36 2.04
CA THR A 251 -18.98 8.40 3.13
C THR A 251 -19.79 7.12 2.96
N ALA A 252 -20.87 7.16 2.18
CA ALA A 252 -21.75 6.04 1.90
C ALA A 252 -21.24 5.20 0.71
N ILE A 253 -20.14 4.48 0.92
CA ILE A 253 -19.59 3.53 -0.06
C ILE A 253 -19.79 2.09 0.41
N ASN A 254 -19.80 1.13 -0.52
CA ASN A 254 -19.77 -0.29 -0.16
C ASN A 254 -18.36 -0.65 0.36
N PRO A 255 -18.18 -1.00 1.64
CA PRO A 255 -16.85 -1.27 2.19
C PRO A 255 -16.33 -2.67 1.83
N LYS A 256 -17.19 -3.60 1.38
CA LYS A 256 -16.85 -5.03 1.24
C LYS A 256 -15.62 -5.31 0.37
N PRO A 257 -15.48 -4.73 -0.85
CA PRO A 257 -14.30 -4.98 -1.69
C PRO A 257 -12.99 -4.59 -0.99
N PHE A 258 -13.02 -3.52 -0.20
CA PHE A 258 -11.83 -3.03 0.52
C PHE A 258 -11.55 -3.84 1.80
N LEU A 259 -12.59 -4.35 2.47
CA LEU A 259 -12.43 -5.24 3.63
C LEU A 259 -11.74 -6.55 3.23
N GLU A 260 -12.03 -7.07 2.04
CA GLU A 260 -11.40 -8.29 1.51
C GLU A 260 -9.89 -8.11 1.26
N LEU A 261 -9.45 -6.89 0.96
CA LEU A 261 -8.05 -6.57 0.70
C LEU A 261 -7.22 -6.33 1.96
N LEU A 262 -7.83 -6.21 3.14
CA LEU A 262 -7.09 -6.00 4.40
C LEU A 262 -6.13 -7.14 4.75
N ASP A 263 -6.33 -8.32 4.16
CA ASP A 263 -5.47 -9.50 4.35
C ASP A 263 -4.68 -9.89 3.07
N SER A 264 -4.68 -9.01 2.06
CA SER A 264 -3.91 -9.20 0.83
C SER A 264 -2.40 -9.32 1.13
N PRO A 265 -1.65 -10.20 0.44
CA PRO A 265 -0.20 -10.25 0.55
C PRO A 265 0.49 -9.02 -0.06
N ALA A 266 -0.24 -8.13 -0.76
CA ALA A 266 0.33 -6.89 -1.28
C ALA A 266 0.15 -5.75 -0.25
N VAL A 267 1.26 -5.13 0.14
CA VAL A 267 1.28 -3.97 1.07
C VAL A 267 0.43 -2.81 0.54
N THR A 268 0.46 -2.57 -0.77
CA THR A 268 -0.30 -1.51 -1.43
C THR A 268 -1.80 -1.72 -1.31
N ASP A 269 -2.29 -2.93 -1.57
CA ASP A 269 -3.72 -3.27 -1.40
C ASP A 269 -4.21 -2.90 0.00
N ARG A 270 -3.48 -3.32 1.04
CA ARG A 270 -3.85 -3.09 2.44
C ARG A 270 -3.87 -1.60 2.77
N ASN A 271 -2.80 -0.86 2.44
CA ASN A 271 -2.73 0.56 2.80
C ASN A 271 -3.74 1.43 2.03
N LYS A 272 -4.03 1.10 0.76
CA LYS A 272 -5.02 1.85 -0.03
C LYS A 272 -6.44 1.50 0.40
N ALA A 273 -6.72 0.22 0.68
CA ALA A 273 -8.01 -0.19 1.23
C ALA A 273 -8.30 0.49 2.57
N LEU A 274 -7.29 0.60 3.45
CA LEU A 274 -7.40 1.34 4.70
C LEU A 274 -7.76 2.82 4.48
N ALA A 275 -7.21 3.48 3.46
CA ALA A 275 -7.57 4.88 3.15
C ALA A 275 -9.06 5.03 2.78
N VAL A 276 -9.59 4.07 2.03
CA VAL A 276 -11.02 4.01 1.69
C VAL A 276 -11.88 3.75 2.93
N LEU A 277 -11.50 2.75 3.73
CA LEU A 277 -12.23 2.33 4.92
C LEU A 277 -12.24 3.38 6.03
N LEU A 278 -11.20 4.22 6.12
CA LEU A 278 -11.16 5.36 7.02
C LEU A 278 -12.23 6.43 6.70
N THR A 279 -12.57 6.59 5.43
CA THR A 279 -13.69 7.47 5.05
C THR A 279 -15.02 6.78 5.31
N ALA A 280 -15.13 5.48 4.97
CA ALA A 280 -16.33 4.69 5.23
C ALA A 280 -16.67 4.56 6.73
N SER A 281 -15.67 4.54 7.61
CA SER A 281 -15.88 4.40 9.06
C SER A 281 -16.62 5.59 9.69
N LYS A 282 -16.67 6.73 9.01
CA LYS A 282 -17.46 7.91 9.42
C LYS A 282 -18.97 7.71 9.21
N SER A 283 -19.38 6.71 8.42
CA SER A 283 -20.79 6.36 8.22
C SER A 283 -21.26 5.43 9.33
N GLU A 284 -22.22 5.87 10.13
CA GLU A 284 -22.76 5.10 11.26
C GLU A 284 -23.27 3.72 10.83
N ASN A 285 -23.94 3.66 9.68
CA ASN A 285 -24.49 2.42 9.12
C ASN A 285 -23.42 1.40 8.71
N LEU A 286 -22.17 1.84 8.51
CA LEU A 286 -21.07 0.98 8.06
C LEU A 286 -20.16 0.52 9.20
N LYS A 287 -20.16 1.19 10.36
CA LYS A 287 -19.28 0.86 11.49
C LYS A 287 -19.40 -0.59 11.92
N GLN A 288 -20.63 -1.08 12.04
CA GLN A 288 -20.90 -2.45 12.46
C GLN A 288 -20.43 -3.48 11.42
N LEU A 289 -20.61 -3.19 10.13
CA LEU A 289 -20.12 -4.03 9.05
C LEU A 289 -18.59 -4.11 9.04
N ILE A 290 -17.91 -2.96 9.19
CA ILE A 290 -16.45 -2.89 9.29
C ILE A 290 -15.94 -3.65 10.52
N LYS A 291 -16.59 -3.50 11.68
CA LYS A 291 -16.25 -4.26 12.90
C LYS A 291 -16.34 -5.76 12.64
N GLN A 292 -17.47 -6.23 12.09
CA GLN A 292 -17.75 -7.65 11.93
C GLN A 292 -16.85 -8.33 10.88
N GLN A 293 -16.60 -7.66 9.75
CA GLN A 293 -15.89 -8.27 8.63
C GLN A 293 -14.41 -7.89 8.56
N GLY A 294 -14.04 -6.70 9.04
CA GLY A 294 -12.67 -6.20 9.00
C GLY A 294 -11.94 -6.21 10.33
N GLY A 295 -12.64 -6.33 11.46
CA GLY A 295 -12.08 -6.11 12.79
C GLY A 295 -10.83 -6.91 13.10
N LYS A 296 -10.84 -8.22 12.79
CA LYS A 296 -9.66 -9.09 12.98
C LYS A 296 -8.46 -8.62 12.16
N ASN A 297 -8.68 -8.26 10.89
CA ASN A 297 -7.61 -7.83 10.00
C ASN A 297 -7.09 -6.43 10.38
N LEU A 298 -7.98 -5.52 10.80
CA LEU A 298 -7.61 -4.22 11.36
C LEU A 298 -6.72 -4.38 12.60
N LEU A 299 -7.05 -5.31 13.50
CA LEU A 299 -6.21 -5.60 14.67
C LEU A 299 -4.85 -6.18 14.26
N ALA A 300 -4.80 -7.04 13.24
CA ALA A 300 -3.53 -7.55 12.71
C ALA A 300 -2.66 -6.43 12.10
N LEU A 301 -3.28 -5.49 11.37
CA LEU A 301 -2.60 -4.33 10.78
C LEU A 301 -2.13 -3.33 11.84
N LEU A 302 -2.89 -3.17 12.93
CA LEU A 302 -2.50 -2.37 14.10
C LEU A 302 -1.25 -2.93 14.83
N LYS A 303 -0.86 -4.19 14.60
CA LYS A 303 0.38 -4.74 15.19
C LYS A 303 1.62 -4.48 14.33
N LEU A 304 1.44 -4.04 13.09
CA LEU A 304 2.57 -3.70 12.21
C LEU A 304 3.21 -2.40 12.67
N LYS A 305 4.47 -2.19 12.35
CA LYS A 305 5.18 -0.92 12.59
C LYS A 305 5.08 0.02 11.40
N GLN A 306 4.81 -0.51 10.21
CA GLN A 306 4.65 0.31 9.01
C GLN A 306 3.46 1.27 9.14
N LEU A 307 3.76 2.57 9.17
CA LEU A 307 2.84 3.65 9.55
C LEU A 307 1.55 3.71 8.72
N ASN A 308 1.64 3.47 7.41
CA ASN A 308 0.47 3.53 6.52
C ASN A 308 -0.50 2.35 6.70
N ASN A 309 -0.13 1.34 7.50
CA ASN A 309 -1.02 0.29 7.97
C ASN A 309 -1.43 0.55 9.42
N HIS A 310 -0.44 0.69 10.31
CA HIS A 310 -0.62 0.86 11.76
C HIS A 310 -1.54 2.04 12.11
N ASP A 311 -1.14 3.26 11.73
CA ASP A 311 -1.82 4.48 12.13
C ASP A 311 -3.25 4.53 11.60
N ILE A 312 -3.45 4.05 10.36
CA ILE A 312 -4.76 4.09 9.72
C ILE A 312 -5.68 3.02 10.34
N ALA A 313 -5.18 1.81 10.59
CA ALA A 313 -5.94 0.78 11.29
C ALA A 313 -6.36 1.23 12.69
N TYR A 314 -5.45 1.87 13.45
CA TYR A 314 -5.76 2.47 14.75
C TYR A 314 -6.89 3.50 14.65
N ARG A 315 -6.79 4.43 13.69
CA ARG A 315 -7.80 5.46 13.47
C ARG A 315 -9.16 4.88 13.11
N ILE A 316 -9.20 3.85 12.26
CA ILE A 316 -10.44 3.15 11.92
C ILE A 316 -11.03 2.49 13.17
N LEU A 317 -10.24 1.72 13.93
CA LEU A 317 -10.68 1.06 15.15
C LEU A 317 -11.25 2.06 16.17
N LYS A 318 -10.59 3.20 16.35
CA LYS A 318 -11.09 4.31 17.17
C LYS A 318 -12.42 4.86 16.66
N GLU A 319 -12.52 5.13 15.36
CA GLU A 319 -13.71 5.70 14.73
C GLU A 319 -14.94 4.78 14.85
N ILE A 320 -14.77 3.49 14.56
CA ILE A 320 -15.89 2.52 14.58
C ILE A 320 -16.30 2.10 15.99
N SER A 321 -15.41 2.25 16.98
CA SER A 321 -15.67 1.83 18.36
C SER A 321 -16.15 2.95 19.28
N GLY A 322 -15.78 4.20 18.97
CA GLY A 322 -15.92 5.33 19.90
C GLY A 322 -15.06 5.19 21.16
N LYS A 323 -14.10 4.26 21.19
CA LYS A 323 -13.20 4.01 22.34
C LYS A 323 -11.88 4.74 22.19
N SER A 324 -11.16 4.92 23.29
CA SER A 324 -9.87 5.61 23.35
C SER A 324 -8.77 4.73 23.94
N TYR A 325 -8.80 3.42 23.67
CA TYR A 325 -7.72 2.52 24.06
C TYR A 325 -6.41 2.94 23.37
N GLY A 326 -5.27 2.67 24.01
CA GLY A 326 -3.96 2.95 23.41
C GLY A 326 -3.74 2.15 22.13
N GLU A 327 -2.90 2.65 21.22
CA GLU A 327 -2.57 1.97 19.96
C GLU A 327 -1.87 0.60 20.15
N THR A 328 -1.23 0.39 21.30
CA THR A 328 -0.57 -0.88 21.68
C THR A 328 -1.40 -1.72 22.65
N ASP A 329 -2.61 -1.28 23.05
CA ASP A 329 -3.51 -2.06 23.91
C ASP A 329 -4.31 -3.09 23.08
N PHE A 330 -3.57 -4.02 22.47
CA PHE A 330 -4.15 -5.03 21.59
C PHE A 330 -5.18 -5.91 22.32
N ALA A 331 -5.04 -6.08 23.63
CA ALA A 331 -5.98 -6.84 24.45
C ALA A 331 -7.33 -6.12 24.56
N ALA A 332 -7.34 -4.82 24.86
CA ALA A 332 -8.59 -4.05 24.90
C ALA A 332 -9.27 -3.99 23.53
N TRP A 333 -8.51 -3.79 22.45
CA TRP A 333 -9.03 -3.82 21.09
C TRP A 333 -9.64 -5.17 20.73
N LYS A 334 -8.95 -6.26 21.04
CA LYS A 334 -9.46 -7.63 20.83
C LYS A 334 -10.73 -7.87 21.62
N ASN A 335 -10.75 -7.55 22.91
CA ASN A 335 -11.91 -7.74 23.76
C ASN A 335 -13.13 -6.95 23.24
N TRP A 336 -12.92 -5.71 22.79
CA TRP A 336 -13.99 -4.91 22.19
C TRP A 336 -14.52 -5.53 20.88
N LEU A 337 -13.65 -6.05 20.02
CA LEU A 337 -14.06 -6.73 18.79
C LEU A 337 -14.93 -7.96 19.06
N GLU A 338 -14.65 -8.67 20.15
CA GLU A 338 -15.38 -9.88 20.58
C GLU A 338 -16.71 -9.57 21.29
N THR A 339 -16.97 -8.31 21.68
CA THR A 339 -18.28 -7.92 22.20
C THR A 339 -19.36 -8.07 21.13
N LYS A 340 -20.46 -8.78 21.48
CA LYS A 340 -21.65 -8.84 20.63
C LYS A 340 -22.21 -7.44 20.40
N ALA A 341 -22.74 -7.19 19.21
CA ALA A 341 -23.50 -5.98 18.97
C ALA A 341 -24.67 -5.95 19.97
N GLY A 342 -24.75 -4.86 20.74
CA GLY A 342 -25.89 -4.60 21.62
C GLY A 342 -27.12 -4.19 20.85
#